data_AF-A0A329MFZ8-F1
#
_entry.id   AF-A0A329MFZ8-F1
#
_cell.length_a   1.000
_cell.length_b   1.000
_cell.length_c   1.000
_cell.angle_alpha   90.00
_cell.angle_beta   90.00
_cell.angle_gamma   90.00
#
_symmetry.space_group_name_H-M   'P 1'
#
loop_
_entity.id
_entity.type
_entity.pdbx_description
1 polymer ?
#
loop_
_entity_poly.entity_id
_entity_poly.type
_entity_poly.pdbx_seq_one_letter_code
_entity_poly.pdbx_strand_id
1 'polypeptide(L)'
;MPQMAGEFTLKKYGIDPQKDLKLIQNIDFANIPAAFASGTGDFVQLFEPQASVFEKEGKGHVIASFGVESGKLPYTVFMAKKSFINKNENTIQKFTNAVHRAQKWVQSSTVDEVAQTIAPYFKDTDMEIVKMVVKRYKDQQSFATDPIVDENEWNNLLDVMSAAGELKQKVSHGALVDNKFAEKAIKTVK
;
A
#
# COMPACT_ATOMS: atom_id res chain seq x y z
N MET A 1 -3.79 -4.54 9.23
CA MET A 1 -3.43 -3.24 8.62
C MET A 1 -4.57 -2.56 7.88
N PRO A 2 -5.30 -3.21 6.96
CA PRO A 2 -6.33 -2.53 6.14
C PRO A 2 -7.42 -1.86 6.98
N GLN A 3 -8.00 -2.63 7.90
CA GLN A 3 -9.00 -2.14 8.85
C GLN A 3 -8.42 -1.06 9.78
N MET A 4 -7.21 -1.27 10.32
CA MET A 4 -6.57 -0.28 11.19
C MET A 4 -6.39 1.08 10.50
N ALA A 5 -5.92 1.08 9.25
CA ALA A 5 -5.78 2.31 8.47
C ALA A 5 -7.14 2.95 8.16
N GLY A 6 -8.17 2.14 7.88
CA GLY A 6 -9.54 2.59 7.71
C GLY A 6 -10.10 3.28 8.96
N GLU A 7 -10.05 2.61 10.11
CA GLU A 7 -10.50 3.16 11.39
C GLU A 7 -9.69 4.39 11.82
N PHE A 8 -8.38 4.37 11.63
CA PHE A 8 -7.52 5.54 11.89
C PHE A 8 -7.94 6.74 11.05
N THR A 9 -8.24 6.51 9.77
CA THR A 9 -8.73 7.56 8.86
C THR A 9 -10.08 8.10 9.31
N LEU A 10 -11.03 7.23 9.62
CA LEU A 10 -12.36 7.63 10.09
C LEU A 10 -12.26 8.51 11.35
N LYS A 11 -11.42 8.11 12.30
CA LYS A 11 -11.16 8.89 13.53
C LYS A 11 -10.55 10.27 13.24
N LYS A 12 -9.65 10.38 12.25
CA LYS A 12 -9.09 11.67 11.80
C LYS A 12 -10.16 12.63 11.27
N TYR A 13 -11.26 12.09 10.75
CA TYR A 13 -12.44 12.84 10.30
C TYR A 13 -13.55 12.92 11.36
N GLY A 14 -13.27 12.57 12.62
CA GLY A 14 -14.23 12.69 13.73
C GLY A 14 -15.31 11.62 13.74
N ILE A 15 -15.15 10.54 12.96
CA ILE A 15 -16.07 9.39 12.93
C ILE A 15 -15.52 8.31 13.85
N ASP A 16 -16.28 7.94 14.88
CA ASP A 16 -15.99 6.84 15.79
C ASP A 16 -16.47 5.51 15.19
N PRO A 17 -15.57 4.62 14.74
CA PRO A 17 -15.96 3.38 14.04
C PRO A 17 -16.78 2.41 14.89
N GLN A 18 -16.79 2.57 16.21
CA GLN A 18 -17.51 1.68 17.12
C GLN A 18 -18.87 2.24 17.55
N LYS A 19 -19.14 3.53 17.30
CA LYS A 19 -20.38 4.20 17.71
C LYS A 19 -21.20 4.72 16.54
N ASP A 20 -20.53 5.27 15.52
CA ASP A 20 -21.19 5.99 14.44
C ASP A 20 -21.56 5.08 13.26
N LEU A 21 -21.08 3.84 13.26
CA LEU A 21 -21.29 2.88 12.19
C LEU A 21 -21.31 1.44 12.69
N LYS A 22 -21.84 0.54 11.84
CA LYS A 22 -21.83 -0.91 12.07
C LYS A 22 -20.71 -1.55 11.24
N LEU A 23 -19.58 -1.87 11.87
CA LEU A 23 -18.51 -2.63 11.21
C LEU A 23 -18.90 -4.10 11.05
N ILE A 24 -18.90 -4.57 9.79
CA ILE A 24 -19.10 -5.99 9.47
C ILE A 24 -17.73 -6.62 9.23
N GLN A 25 -17.27 -7.42 10.19
CA GLN A 25 -15.92 -8.01 10.18
C GLN A 25 -15.91 -9.55 10.12
N ASN A 26 -17.09 -10.17 10.04
CA ASN A 26 -17.24 -11.63 10.04
C ASN A 26 -17.36 -12.24 8.63
N ILE A 27 -17.11 -11.44 7.59
CA ILE A 27 -17.11 -11.90 6.19
C ILE A 27 -15.68 -12.26 5.81
N ASP A 28 -15.50 -13.47 5.25
CA ASP A 28 -14.22 -13.90 4.71
C ASP A 28 -13.73 -12.95 3.61
N PHE A 29 -12.43 -12.66 3.59
CA PHE A 29 -11.84 -11.69 2.66
C PHE A 29 -12.22 -11.94 1.19
N ALA A 30 -12.28 -13.20 0.75
CA ALA A 30 -12.64 -13.56 -0.62
C ALA A 30 -14.12 -13.25 -0.95
N ASN A 31 -14.98 -13.20 0.06
CA ASN A 31 -16.43 -13.00 -0.08
C ASN A 31 -16.86 -11.54 0.10
N ILE A 32 -15.98 -10.65 0.57
CA ILE A 32 -16.29 -9.23 0.79
C ILE A 32 -16.92 -8.56 -0.45
N PRO A 33 -16.35 -8.68 -1.67
CA PRO A 33 -16.94 -8.02 -2.84
C PRO A 33 -18.35 -8.54 -3.15
N ALA A 34 -18.54 -9.86 -3.18
CA ALA A 34 -19.84 -10.47 -3.48
C ALA A 34 -20.90 -10.12 -2.43
N ALA A 35 -20.53 -10.08 -1.15
CA ALA A 35 -21.44 -9.69 -0.07
C ALA A 35 -21.89 -8.24 -0.21
N PHE A 36 -20.96 -7.32 -0.50
CA PHE A 36 -21.31 -5.92 -0.74
C PHE A 36 -22.21 -5.76 -1.98
N ALA A 37 -21.86 -6.39 -3.10
CA ALA A 37 -22.69 -6.38 -4.31
C ALA A 37 -24.12 -6.94 -4.09
N SER A 38 -24.30 -7.77 -3.06
CA SER A 38 -25.60 -8.33 -2.67
C SER A 38 -26.36 -7.48 -1.64
N GLY A 39 -25.86 -6.27 -1.30
CA GLY A 39 -26.52 -5.32 -0.41
C GLY A 39 -26.21 -5.48 1.09
N THR A 40 -25.09 -6.12 1.45
CA THR A 40 -24.75 -6.36 2.87
C THR A 40 -24.37 -5.09 3.65
N GLY A 41 -23.98 -4.00 2.98
CA GLY A 41 -23.66 -2.74 3.63
C GLY A 41 -23.64 -1.56 2.66
N ASP A 42 -23.62 -0.33 3.21
CA ASP A 42 -23.68 0.92 2.42
C ASP A 42 -22.31 1.31 1.82
N PHE A 43 -21.22 0.92 2.48
CA PHE A 43 -19.84 1.15 2.04
C PHE A 43 -19.01 -0.13 2.21
N VAL A 44 -17.95 -0.24 1.40
CA VAL A 44 -16.98 -1.34 1.49
C VAL A 44 -15.57 -0.83 1.26
N GLN A 45 -14.62 -1.36 2.04
CA GLN A 45 -13.19 -1.19 1.77
C GLN A 45 -12.76 -2.30 0.80
N LEU A 46 -12.47 -1.94 -0.45
CA LEU A 46 -11.97 -2.86 -1.47
C LEU A 46 -10.52 -2.55 -1.86
N PHE A 47 -9.79 -3.61 -2.20
CA PHE A 47 -8.47 -3.51 -2.82
C PHE A 47 -8.58 -3.48 -4.34
N GLU A 48 -7.52 -3.03 -4.99
CA GLU A 48 -7.36 -3.30 -6.41
C GLU A 48 -7.02 -4.78 -6.64
N PRO A 49 -7.46 -5.37 -7.77
CA PRO A 49 -8.21 -4.74 -8.85
C PRO A 49 -9.73 -4.65 -8.61
N GLN A 50 -10.25 -5.19 -7.49
CA GLN A 50 -11.69 -5.32 -7.26
C GLN A 50 -12.43 -3.99 -7.26
N ALA A 51 -11.83 -2.93 -6.69
CA ALA A 51 -12.41 -1.59 -6.75
C ALA A 51 -12.62 -1.11 -8.20
N SER A 52 -11.62 -1.30 -9.07
CA SER A 52 -11.73 -0.96 -10.49
C SER A 52 -12.69 -1.85 -11.27
N VAL A 53 -12.77 -3.15 -10.92
CA VAL A 53 -13.77 -4.07 -11.50
C VAL A 53 -15.19 -3.61 -11.17
N PHE A 54 -15.45 -3.22 -9.92
CA PHE A 54 -16.76 -2.73 -9.50
C PHE A 54 -17.20 -1.48 -10.26
N GLU A 55 -16.28 -0.54 -10.48
CA GLU A 55 -16.52 0.65 -11.29
C GLU A 55 -16.83 0.31 -12.75
N LYS A 56 -16.01 -0.57 -13.36
CA LYS A 56 -16.21 -1.00 -14.75
C LYS A 56 -17.55 -1.73 -14.95
N GLU A 57 -17.98 -2.52 -13.97
CA GLU A 57 -19.23 -3.27 -14.01
C GLU A 57 -20.46 -2.46 -13.54
N GLY A 58 -20.29 -1.20 -13.13
CA GLY A 58 -21.38 -0.36 -12.64
C GLY A 58 -21.99 -0.83 -11.31
N LYS A 59 -21.24 -1.63 -10.54
CA LYS A 59 -21.68 -2.18 -9.24
C LYS A 59 -21.37 -1.24 -8.06
N GLY A 60 -20.57 -0.21 -8.29
CA GLY A 60 -20.20 0.79 -7.29
C GLY A 60 -19.21 1.79 -7.88
N HIS A 61 -18.78 2.76 -7.06
CA HIS A 61 -17.74 3.71 -7.43
C HIS A 61 -16.87 4.08 -6.23
N VAL A 62 -15.61 4.41 -6.47
CA VAL A 62 -14.66 4.82 -5.43
C VAL A 62 -14.91 6.29 -5.07
N ILE A 63 -15.28 6.55 -3.83
CA ILE A 63 -15.51 7.92 -3.32
C ILE A 63 -14.35 8.48 -2.50
N ALA A 64 -13.47 7.61 -1.98
CA ALA A 64 -12.32 7.99 -1.15
C ALA A 64 -11.26 6.89 -1.19
N SER A 65 -10.00 7.26 -0.93
CA SER A 65 -8.88 6.31 -0.81
C SER A 65 -8.28 6.39 0.59
N PHE A 66 -8.42 5.33 1.39
CA PHE A 66 -7.74 5.26 2.68
C PHE A 66 -6.21 5.39 2.56
N GLY A 67 -5.61 5.02 1.42
CA GLY A 67 -4.18 5.22 1.16
C GLY A 67 -3.79 6.70 1.05
N VAL A 68 -4.69 7.54 0.55
CA VAL A 68 -4.50 9.01 0.51
C VAL A 68 -4.81 9.61 1.88
N GLU A 69 -5.94 9.22 2.45
CA GLU A 69 -6.50 9.88 3.64
C GLU A 69 -5.73 9.58 4.94
N SER A 70 -5.21 8.35 5.08
CA SER A 70 -4.40 7.94 6.25
C SER A 70 -3.02 8.59 6.28
N GLY A 71 -2.58 9.21 5.18
CA GLY A 71 -1.22 9.70 5.01
C GLY A 71 -0.22 8.60 4.66
N LYS A 72 1.02 8.99 4.42
CA LYS A 72 2.09 8.06 4.01
C LYS A 72 2.46 7.12 5.16
N LEU A 73 2.57 5.84 4.85
CA LEU A 73 3.11 4.81 5.73
C LEU A 73 3.75 3.71 4.86
N PRO A 74 4.80 3.02 5.36
CA PRO A 74 5.49 1.98 4.59
C PRO A 74 4.63 0.72 4.46
N TYR A 75 3.66 0.74 3.54
CA TYR A 75 2.65 -0.30 3.39
C TYR A 75 3.21 -1.61 2.84
N THR A 76 4.10 -1.51 1.84
CA THR A 76 4.82 -2.64 1.25
C THR A 76 6.30 -2.42 1.42
N VAL A 77 6.96 -3.30 2.18
CA VAL A 77 8.40 -3.24 2.44
C VAL A 77 9.06 -4.58 2.13
N PHE A 78 10.35 -4.54 1.81
CA PHE A 78 11.19 -5.73 1.74
C PHE A 78 12.00 -5.85 3.02
N MET A 79 11.99 -7.04 3.62
CA MET A 79 12.68 -7.31 4.88
C MET A 79 13.57 -8.55 4.74
N ALA A 80 14.70 -8.54 5.42
CA ALA A 80 15.59 -9.68 5.54
C ALA A 80 16.11 -9.79 6.98
N LYS A 81 16.54 -10.99 7.39
CA LYS A 81 17.17 -11.17 8.70
C LYS A 81 18.43 -10.29 8.78
N LYS A 82 18.63 -9.62 9.93
CA LYS A 82 19.85 -8.83 10.20
C LYS A 82 21.14 -9.64 9.96
N SER A 83 21.14 -10.92 10.33
CA SER A 83 22.27 -11.82 10.07
C SER A 83 22.53 -12.07 8.59
N PHE A 84 21.49 -12.07 7.75
CA PHE A 84 21.64 -12.17 6.30
C PHE A 84 22.19 -10.87 5.71
N ILE A 85 21.65 -9.72 6.13
CA ILE A 85 22.11 -8.41 5.66
C ILE A 85 23.61 -8.23 5.95
N ASN A 86 24.04 -8.47 7.19
CA ASN A 86 25.44 -8.30 7.60
C ASN A 86 26.41 -9.20 6.82
N LYS A 87 25.99 -10.43 6.47
CA LYS A 87 26.82 -11.37 5.70
C LYS A 87 26.81 -11.09 4.20
N ASN A 88 25.79 -10.40 3.70
CA ASN A 88 25.52 -10.28 2.26
C ASN A 88 25.30 -8.81 1.84
N GLU A 89 26.05 -7.86 2.42
CA GLU A 89 25.87 -6.43 2.14
C GLU A 89 25.87 -6.09 0.64
N ASN A 90 26.76 -6.74 -0.14
CA ASN A 90 26.82 -6.54 -1.59
C ASN A 90 25.55 -7.00 -2.31
N THR A 91 24.93 -8.09 -1.87
CA THR A 91 23.67 -8.60 -2.43
C THR A 91 22.52 -7.65 -2.09
N ILE A 92 22.44 -7.22 -0.82
CA ILE A 92 21.44 -6.23 -0.38
C ILE A 92 21.58 -4.95 -1.19
N GLN A 93 22.79 -4.41 -1.34
CA GLN A 93 23.01 -3.20 -2.14
C GLN A 93 22.57 -3.36 -3.60
N LYS A 94 22.89 -4.49 -4.25
CA LYS A 94 22.47 -4.76 -5.64
C LYS A 94 20.95 -4.84 -5.75
N PHE A 95 20.29 -5.48 -4.79
CA PHE A 95 18.83 -5.56 -4.74
C PHE A 95 18.21 -4.17 -4.56
N THR A 96 18.67 -3.39 -3.59
CA THR A 96 18.17 -2.02 -3.36
C THR A 96 18.40 -1.12 -4.58
N ASN A 97 19.51 -1.26 -5.28
CA ASN A 97 19.75 -0.56 -6.55
C ASN A 97 18.72 -0.95 -7.63
N ALA A 98 18.37 -2.23 -7.73
CA ALA A 98 17.36 -2.70 -8.68
C ALA A 98 15.96 -2.17 -8.34
N VAL A 99 15.59 -2.16 -7.06
CA VAL A 99 14.33 -1.56 -6.58
C VAL A 99 14.29 -0.08 -6.94
N HIS A 100 15.35 0.69 -6.65
CA HIS A 100 15.36 2.11 -6.96
C HIS A 100 15.27 2.39 -8.47
N ARG A 101 15.94 1.59 -9.31
CA ARG A 101 15.78 1.68 -10.78
C ARG A 101 14.33 1.44 -11.20
N ALA A 102 13.68 0.43 -10.62
CA ALA A 102 12.28 0.14 -10.91
C ALA A 102 11.36 1.28 -10.46
N GLN A 103 11.59 1.86 -9.28
CA GLN A 103 10.82 3.02 -8.79
C GLN A 103 10.94 4.23 -9.73
N LYS A 104 12.17 4.57 -10.14
CA LYS A 104 12.41 5.64 -11.12
C LYS A 104 11.72 5.36 -12.45
N TRP A 105 11.84 4.13 -12.95
CA TRP A 105 11.20 3.71 -14.20
C TRP A 105 9.68 3.83 -14.12
N VAL A 106 9.05 3.30 -13.07
CA VAL A 106 7.60 3.42 -12.86
C VAL A 106 7.19 4.88 -12.78
N GLN A 107 7.97 5.75 -12.13
CA GLN A 107 7.68 7.18 -12.04
C GLN A 107 7.67 7.84 -13.43
N SER A 108 8.70 7.59 -14.25
CA SER A 108 8.87 8.20 -15.57
C SER A 108 8.02 7.59 -16.69
N SER A 109 7.64 6.31 -16.55
CA SER A 109 6.92 5.59 -17.60
C SER A 109 5.43 5.92 -17.67
N THR A 110 4.84 5.69 -18.83
CA THR A 110 3.39 5.87 -19.02
C THR A 110 2.60 4.75 -18.34
N VAL A 111 1.29 4.96 -18.16
CA VAL A 111 0.39 3.92 -17.63
C VAL A 111 0.42 2.66 -18.52
N ASP A 112 0.41 2.85 -19.84
CA ASP A 112 0.43 1.73 -20.79
C ASP A 112 1.74 0.93 -20.71
N GLU A 113 2.89 1.60 -20.62
CA GLU A 113 4.19 0.94 -20.48
C GLU A 113 4.27 0.09 -19.21
N VAL A 114 3.83 0.65 -18.07
CA VAL A 114 3.81 -0.04 -16.79
C VAL A 114 2.85 -1.22 -16.84
N ALA A 115 1.62 -1.02 -17.32
CA ALA A 115 0.61 -2.07 -17.43
C ALA A 115 1.07 -3.23 -18.33
N GLN A 116 1.64 -2.93 -19.50
CA GLN A 116 2.14 -3.93 -20.42
C GLN A 116 3.30 -4.74 -19.81
N THR A 117 4.17 -4.09 -19.04
CA THR A 117 5.32 -4.73 -18.39
C THR A 117 4.89 -5.72 -17.31
N ILE A 118 3.82 -5.41 -16.56
CA ILE A 118 3.34 -6.27 -15.47
C ILE A 118 2.27 -7.28 -15.91
N ALA A 119 1.68 -7.11 -17.10
CA ALA A 119 0.59 -7.96 -17.61
C ALA A 119 0.86 -9.48 -17.52
N PRO A 120 2.09 -10.01 -17.75
CA PRO A 120 2.36 -11.44 -17.59
C PRO A 120 2.10 -11.99 -16.18
N TYR A 121 2.08 -11.13 -15.15
CA TYR A 121 1.78 -11.48 -13.76
C TYR A 121 0.29 -11.40 -13.42
N PHE A 122 -0.55 -10.87 -14.33
CA PHE A 122 -1.99 -10.66 -14.13
C PHE A 122 -2.82 -11.28 -15.27
N LYS A 123 -2.54 -12.55 -15.59
CA LYS A 123 -3.12 -13.24 -16.76
C LYS A 123 -4.65 -13.30 -16.77
N ASP A 124 -5.25 -13.33 -15.58
CA ASP A 124 -6.70 -13.41 -15.40
C ASP A 124 -7.36 -12.04 -15.21
N THR A 125 -6.61 -10.95 -15.41
CA THR A 125 -7.11 -9.57 -15.28
C THR A 125 -7.13 -8.88 -16.64
N ASP A 126 -8.28 -8.32 -17.00
CA ASP A 126 -8.45 -7.51 -18.21
C ASP A 126 -7.44 -6.35 -18.23
N MET A 127 -6.79 -6.15 -19.38
CA MET A 127 -5.74 -5.14 -19.54
C MET A 127 -6.22 -3.72 -19.19
N GLU A 128 -7.47 -3.37 -19.49
CA GLU A 128 -8.02 -2.07 -19.14
C GLU A 128 -8.17 -1.92 -17.62
N ILE A 129 -8.49 -3.00 -16.90
CA ILE A 129 -8.46 -2.99 -15.43
C ILE A 129 -7.03 -2.80 -14.93
N VAL A 130 -6.04 -3.49 -15.50
CA VAL A 130 -4.62 -3.29 -15.12
C VAL A 130 -4.21 -1.82 -15.31
N LYS A 131 -4.58 -1.20 -16.43
CA LYS A 131 -4.31 0.21 -16.69
C LYS A 131 -5.03 1.14 -15.71
N MET A 132 -6.29 0.87 -15.38
CA MET A 132 -7.04 1.64 -14.37
C MET A 132 -6.33 1.61 -13.02
N VAL A 133 -5.89 0.43 -12.56
CA VAL A 133 -5.16 0.24 -11.30
C VAL A 133 -3.84 1.00 -11.32
N VAL A 134 -3.04 0.84 -12.38
CA VAL A 134 -1.76 1.54 -12.53
C VAL A 134 -1.95 3.05 -12.51
N LYS A 135 -2.93 3.56 -13.26
CA LYS A 135 -3.27 4.99 -13.27
C LYS A 135 -3.64 5.47 -11.88
N ARG A 136 -4.53 4.77 -11.18
CA ARG A 136 -4.98 5.14 -9.84
C ARG A 136 -3.82 5.21 -8.85
N TYR A 137 -2.93 4.20 -8.85
CA TYR A 137 -1.75 4.20 -7.97
C TYR A 137 -0.73 5.29 -8.33
N LYS A 138 -0.58 5.66 -9.61
CA LYS A 138 0.23 6.81 -9.99
C LYS A 138 -0.38 8.13 -9.51
N ASP A 139 -1.67 8.35 -9.76
CA ASP A 139 -2.38 9.57 -9.38
C ASP A 139 -2.39 9.77 -7.85
N GLN A 140 -2.54 8.69 -7.09
CA GLN A 140 -2.50 8.70 -5.62
C GLN A 140 -1.08 8.72 -5.04
N GLN A 141 -0.05 8.67 -5.88
CA GLN A 141 1.35 8.54 -5.45
C GLN A 141 1.60 7.33 -4.54
N SER A 142 0.90 6.22 -4.79
CA SER A 142 1.02 4.97 -4.00
C SER A 142 2.33 4.24 -4.26
N PHE A 143 2.94 4.44 -5.44
CA PHE A 143 4.27 3.91 -5.72
C PHE A 143 5.33 4.79 -5.05
N ALA A 144 6.12 4.19 -4.16
CA ALA A 144 7.26 4.87 -3.55
C ALA A 144 8.24 5.34 -4.63
N THR A 145 8.67 6.60 -4.54
CA THR A 145 9.57 7.26 -5.50
C THR A 145 11.04 6.96 -5.23
N ASP A 146 11.34 6.48 -4.03
CA ASP A 146 12.68 6.14 -3.58
C ASP A 146 12.62 4.97 -2.57
N PRO A 147 13.76 4.31 -2.27
CA PRO A 147 13.76 3.13 -1.41
C PRO A 147 13.89 3.49 0.08
N ILE A 148 13.75 4.76 0.47
CA ILE A 148 13.88 5.20 1.85
C ILE A 148 12.59 4.89 2.59
N VAL A 149 12.72 4.35 3.79
CA VAL A 149 11.65 4.42 4.78
C VAL A 149 12.01 5.54 5.73
N ASP A 150 11.26 6.64 5.73
CA ASP A 150 11.58 7.81 6.56
C ASP A 150 10.92 7.78 7.94
N GLU A 151 11.35 8.66 8.85
CA GLU A 151 10.80 8.71 10.20
C GLU A 151 9.33 9.13 10.24
N ASN A 152 8.87 9.97 9.30
CA ASN A 152 7.49 10.44 9.28
C ASN A 152 6.53 9.31 8.92
N GLU A 153 6.83 8.56 7.85
CA GLU A 153 5.99 7.43 7.45
C GLU A 153 6.07 6.27 8.44
N TRP A 154 7.23 6.08 9.08
CA TRP A 154 7.38 5.13 10.18
C TRP A 154 6.52 5.52 11.39
N ASN A 155 6.58 6.78 11.82
CA ASN A 155 5.78 7.25 12.94
C ASN A 155 4.28 7.19 12.65
N ASN A 156 3.86 7.50 11.42
CA ASN A 156 2.45 7.35 11.02
C ASN A 156 1.99 5.89 11.06
N LEU A 157 2.81 4.93 10.63
CA LEU A 157 2.53 3.51 10.82
C LEU A 157 2.32 3.17 12.31
N LEU A 158 3.21 3.64 13.18
CA LEU A 158 3.10 3.38 14.62
C LEU A 158 1.87 4.04 15.23
N ASP A 159 1.46 5.21 14.76
CA ASP A 159 0.23 5.88 15.18
C ASP A 159 -1.01 5.08 14.78
N VAL A 160 -1.07 4.61 13.53
CA VAL A 160 -2.14 3.72 13.05
C VAL A 160 -2.24 2.46 13.92
N MET A 161 -1.13 1.78 14.17
CA MET A 161 -1.12 0.55 14.96
C MET A 161 -1.42 0.81 16.45
N SER A 162 -0.97 1.94 17.01
CA SER A 162 -1.27 2.34 18.39
C SER A 162 -2.75 2.66 18.56
N ALA A 163 -3.35 3.38 17.61
CA ALA A 163 -4.77 3.73 17.62
C ALA A 163 -5.70 2.51 17.50
N ALA A 164 -5.19 1.41 16.94
CA ALA A 164 -5.85 0.12 16.88
C ALA A 164 -5.60 -0.77 18.12
N GLY A 165 -4.69 -0.37 19.03
CA GLY A 165 -4.33 -1.16 20.21
C GLY A 165 -3.39 -2.34 19.93
N GLU A 166 -2.79 -2.41 18.75
CA GLU A 166 -1.93 -3.53 18.32
C GLU A 166 -0.48 -3.41 18.83
N LEU A 167 -0.09 -2.24 19.37
CA LEU A 167 1.24 -2.00 19.91
C LEU A 167 1.22 -1.90 21.44
N LYS A 168 2.02 -2.74 22.10
CA LYS A 168 2.36 -2.58 23.53
C LYS A 168 3.27 -1.39 23.78
N GLN A 169 4.18 -1.12 22.84
CA GLN A 169 5.11 0.00 22.87
C GLN A 169 5.52 0.36 21.44
N LYS A 170 5.87 1.63 21.23
CA LYS A 170 6.45 2.12 19.96
C LYS A 170 7.92 1.74 19.86
N VAL A 171 8.37 1.39 18.66
CA VAL A 171 9.76 1.04 18.35
C VAL A 171 10.40 2.16 17.55
N SER A 172 11.63 2.56 17.90
CA SER A 172 12.33 3.59 17.14
C SER A 172 12.65 3.13 15.71
N HIS A 173 12.63 4.06 14.76
CA HIS A 173 12.90 3.81 13.35
C HIS A 173 14.18 2.98 13.14
N GLY A 174 15.32 3.47 13.65
CA GLY A 174 16.63 2.81 13.47
C GLY A 174 16.79 1.45 14.17
N ALA A 175 15.82 1.00 14.97
CA ALA A 175 15.85 -0.35 15.52
C ALA A 175 15.48 -1.42 14.48
N LEU A 176 14.63 -1.06 13.50
CA LEU A 176 14.09 -1.98 12.50
C LEU A 176 14.37 -1.55 11.05
N VAL A 177 14.69 -0.28 10.82
CA VAL A 177 14.96 0.27 9.50
C VAL A 177 16.46 0.59 9.37
N ASP A 178 17.05 0.15 8.24
CA ASP A 178 18.41 0.50 7.85
C ASP A 178 18.41 1.11 6.44
N ASN A 179 18.50 2.44 6.38
CA ASN A 179 18.50 3.20 5.13
C ASN A 179 19.88 3.27 4.44
N LYS A 180 20.95 2.70 5.01
CA LYS A 180 22.32 2.76 4.44
C LYS A 180 22.35 2.36 2.96
N PHE A 181 21.66 1.27 2.62
CA PHE A 181 21.61 0.75 1.25
C PHE A 181 20.73 1.61 0.32
N ALA A 182 19.63 2.13 0.86
CA ALA A 182 18.69 3.00 0.15
C ALA A 182 19.34 4.34 -0.21
N GLU A 183 19.99 4.99 0.75
CA GLU A 183 20.73 6.24 0.55
C GLU A 183 21.86 6.07 -0.48
N LYS A 184 22.58 4.94 -0.42
CA LYS A 184 23.62 4.63 -1.41
C LYS A 184 23.03 4.37 -2.79
N ALA A 185 21.86 3.74 -2.89
CA ALA A 185 21.17 3.53 -4.17
C ALA A 185 20.79 4.86 -4.81
N ILE A 186 20.20 5.80 -4.06
CA ILE A 186 19.85 7.15 -4.54
C ILE A 186 21.07 7.88 -5.12
N LYS A 187 22.24 7.76 -4.49
CA LYS A 187 23.48 8.42 -4.94
C LYS A 187 24.12 7.78 -6.17
N THR A 188 23.88 6.48 -6.39
CA THR A 188 24.64 5.69 -7.39
C THR A 188 23.83 5.25 -8.60
N VAL A 189 22.50 5.19 -8.47
CA VAL A 189 21.59 4.87 -9.57
C VAL A 189 21.24 6.16 -10.32
N LYS A 190 21.86 6.34 -11.48
CA LYS A 190 21.51 7.38 -12.44
C LYS A 190 20.21 7.06 -13.16
#